data_AF-A0A1F2QTT4-F1
#
_entry.id   AF-A0A1F2QTT4-F1
#
_cell.length_a   1.000
_cell.length_b   1.000
_cell.length_c   1.000
_cell.angle_alpha   90.00
_cell.angle_beta   90.00
_cell.angle_gamma   90.00
#
_symmetry.space_group_name_H-M   'P 1'
#
loop_
_entity.id
_entity.type
_entity.pdbx_description
1 polymer ?
#
loop_
_entity_poly.entity_id
_entity_poly.type
_entity_poly.pdbx_seq_one_letter_code
_entity_poly.pdbx_strand_id
1 'polypeptide(L)'
;MIAIVLCLVFVGGYLSWYATRPDGRTASEIIVREFAKDLAVEARNYRRALRAALVNASRHSDMSAALQKVEAVTEEAKERLEGRADAALNALDDVDGLALRTHRNRYKRIRQRLREAKEIVNELRRDTEAELREDAAGPTRNEP
;
A
#
# COMPACT_ATOMS: atom_id res chain seq x y z
N MET A 1 -47.18 -9.82 -19.90
CA MET A 1 -46.80 -10.80 -18.85
C MET A 1 -45.29 -10.92 -18.65
N ILE A 2 -44.47 -11.01 -19.71
CA ILE A 2 -43.00 -11.18 -19.60
C ILE A 2 -42.29 -10.04 -18.84
N ALA A 3 -42.73 -8.79 -19.02
CA ALA A 3 -42.14 -7.63 -18.31
C ALA A 3 -42.33 -7.68 -16.78
N ILE A 4 -43.46 -8.21 -16.30
CA ILE A 4 -43.76 -8.31 -14.85
C ILE A 4 -42.92 -9.41 -14.20
N VAL A 5 -42.71 -10.52 -14.92
CA VAL A 5 -41.84 -11.62 -14.47
C VAL A 5 -40.38 -11.17 -14.38
N LEU A 6 -39.89 -10.38 -15.33
CA LEU A 6 -38.54 -9.78 -15.28
C LEU A 6 -38.37 -8.81 -14.10
N CYS A 7 -39.36 -7.97 -13.82
CA CYS A 7 -39.32 -7.09 -12.64
C CYS A 7 -39.28 -7.88 -11.33
N LEU A 8 -40.03 -8.98 -11.21
CA LEU A 8 -40.02 -9.82 -10.00
C LEU A 8 -38.70 -10.57 -9.83
N VAL A 9 -38.05 -11.02 -10.91
CA VAL A 9 -36.71 -11.64 -10.86
C VAL A 9 -35.64 -10.61 -10.49
N PHE A 10 -35.73 -9.37 -11.01
CA PHE A 10 -34.81 -8.29 -10.64
C PHE A 10 -34.99 -7.87 -9.17
N VAL A 11 -36.22 -7.72 -8.71
CA VAL A 11 -36.53 -7.34 -7.31
C VAL A 11 -36.19 -8.49 -6.35
N GLY A 12 -36.48 -9.74 -6.72
CA GLY A 12 -36.13 -10.92 -5.92
C GLY A 12 -34.61 -11.14 -5.85
N GLY A 13 -33.89 -10.95 -6.95
CA GLY A 13 -32.42 -10.97 -6.98
C GLY A 13 -31.82 -9.83 -6.16
N TYR A 14 -32.39 -8.62 -6.24
CA TYR A 14 -31.94 -7.47 -5.46
C TYR A 14 -32.20 -7.65 -3.96
N LEU A 15 -33.35 -8.19 -3.56
CA LEU A 15 -33.67 -8.48 -2.16
C LEU A 15 -32.82 -9.62 -1.59
N SER A 16 -32.56 -10.66 -2.39
CA SER A 16 -31.68 -11.77 -1.99
C SER A 16 -30.21 -11.34 -1.89
N TRP A 17 -29.78 -10.40 -2.73
CA TRP A 17 -28.49 -9.71 -2.62
C TRP A 17 -28.43 -8.82 -1.38
N TYR A 18 -29.49 -8.06 -1.09
CA TYR A 18 -29.56 -7.20 0.09
C TYR A 18 -29.56 -7.99 1.40
N ALA A 19 -30.19 -9.17 1.43
CA ALA A 19 -30.24 -10.06 2.59
C ALA A 19 -28.92 -10.79 2.86
N THR A 20 -28.03 -10.90 1.87
CA THR A 20 -26.72 -11.54 1.99
C THR A 20 -25.56 -10.55 2.08
N ARG A 21 -25.83 -9.23 2.03
CA ARG A 21 -24.79 -8.21 2.23
C ARG A 21 -24.20 -8.34 3.64
N PRO A 22 -22.87 -8.49 3.78
CA PRO A 22 -22.25 -8.37 5.08
C PRO A 22 -22.58 -7.00 5.67
N ASP A 23 -22.89 -6.94 6.97
CA ASP A 23 -23.06 -5.69 7.72
C ASP A 23 -21.96 -4.70 7.31
N GLY A 24 -22.30 -3.45 7.01
CA GLY A 24 -21.35 -2.41 6.61
C GLY A 24 -20.17 -2.31 7.59
N ARG A 25 -20.40 -2.59 8.88
CA ARG A 25 -19.32 -2.69 9.87
C ARG A 25 -18.30 -3.79 9.52
N THR A 26 -18.76 -4.95 9.10
CA THR A 26 -17.92 -6.08 8.68
C THR A 26 -17.23 -5.79 7.35
N ALA A 27 -17.96 -5.25 6.36
CA ALA A 27 -17.38 -4.86 5.07
C ALA A 27 -16.25 -3.83 5.25
N SER A 28 -16.48 -2.79 6.06
CA SER A 28 -15.46 -1.77 6.35
C SER A 28 -14.25 -2.30 7.14
N GLU A 29 -14.44 -3.31 8.00
CA GLU A 29 -13.32 -3.99 8.67
C GLU A 29 -12.48 -4.80 7.68
N ILE A 30 -13.13 -5.51 6.75
CA ILE A 30 -12.45 -6.26 5.69
C ILE A 30 -11.59 -5.32 4.85
N ILE A 31 -12.10 -4.16 4.45
CA ILE A 31 -11.35 -3.16 3.68
C ILE A 31 -10.09 -2.71 4.43
N VAL A 32 -10.21 -2.34 5.71
CA VAL A 32 -9.04 -1.92 6.50
C VAL A 32 -8.02 -3.05 6.66
N ARG A 33 -8.50 -4.29 6.83
CA ARG A 33 -7.62 -5.47 6.95
C ARG A 33 -6.91 -5.78 5.63
N GLU A 34 -7.61 -5.71 4.51
CA GLU A 34 -7.04 -5.98 3.19
C GLU A 34 -6.02 -4.91 2.82
N PHE A 35 -6.33 -3.63 3.08
CA PHE A 35 -5.37 -2.54 2.94
C PHE A 35 -4.10 -2.79 3.77
N ALA A 36 -4.22 -3.27 5.01
CA ALA A 36 -3.04 -3.60 5.82
C ALA A 36 -2.18 -4.74 5.23
N LYS A 37 -2.81 -5.73 4.59
CA LYS A 37 -2.07 -6.78 3.86
C LYS A 37 -1.38 -6.23 2.62
N ASP A 38 -2.07 -5.38 1.85
CA ASP A 38 -1.51 -4.72 0.67
C ASP A 38 -0.27 -3.89 1.03
N LEU A 39 -0.32 -3.14 2.14
CA LEU A 39 0.84 -2.41 2.65
C LEU A 39 2.03 -3.34 2.96
N ALA A 40 1.77 -4.50 3.58
CA ALA A 40 2.82 -5.47 3.88
C ALA A 40 3.43 -6.08 2.61
N VAL A 41 2.60 -6.32 1.59
CA VAL A 41 3.06 -6.79 0.27
C VAL A 41 3.92 -5.73 -0.41
N GLU A 42 3.49 -4.47 -0.42
CA GLU A 42 4.27 -3.37 -1.01
C GLU A 42 5.60 -3.16 -0.28
N ALA A 43 5.61 -3.23 1.06
CA ALA A 43 6.86 -3.16 1.82
C ALA A 43 7.84 -4.30 1.45
N ARG A 44 7.34 -5.52 1.21
CA ARG A 44 8.15 -6.65 0.76
C ARG A 44 8.67 -6.43 -0.67
N ASN A 45 7.84 -5.91 -1.56
CA ASN A 45 8.22 -5.61 -2.94
C ASN A 45 9.28 -4.51 -2.99
N TYR A 46 9.12 -3.46 -2.21
CA TYR A 46 10.07 -2.38 -2.08
C TYR A 46 11.44 -2.89 -1.58
N ARG A 47 11.48 -3.70 -0.51
CA ARG A 47 12.74 -4.31 -0.04
C ARG A 47 13.43 -5.15 -1.11
N ARG A 48 12.66 -5.88 -1.93
CA ARG A 48 13.22 -6.65 -3.06
C ARG A 48 13.80 -5.74 -4.13
N ALA A 49 13.08 -4.66 -4.47
CA ALA A 49 13.51 -3.69 -5.46
C ALA A 49 14.77 -2.93 -5.01
N LEU A 50 14.86 -2.53 -3.73
CA LEU A 50 16.06 -1.95 -3.13
C LEU A 50 17.26 -2.90 -3.24
N ARG A 51 17.11 -4.16 -2.82
CA ARG A 51 18.19 -5.15 -2.97
C ARG A 51 18.64 -5.34 -4.41
N ALA A 52 17.70 -5.36 -5.35
CA ALA A 52 18.02 -5.44 -6.77
C ALA A 52 18.74 -4.18 -7.27
N ALA A 53 18.40 -3.00 -6.76
CA ALA A 53 19.12 -1.76 -7.06
C ALA A 53 20.57 -1.83 -6.52
N LEU A 54 20.77 -2.27 -5.29
CA LEU A 54 22.08 -2.42 -4.64
C LEU A 54 22.99 -3.43 -5.35
N VAL A 55 22.47 -4.61 -5.71
CA VAL A 55 23.25 -5.64 -6.44
C VAL A 55 23.69 -5.15 -7.82
N ASN A 56 22.87 -4.33 -8.49
CA ASN A 56 23.26 -3.74 -9.76
C ASN A 56 24.29 -2.63 -9.59
N ALA A 57 24.18 -1.84 -8.52
CA ALA A 57 25.13 -0.78 -8.19
C ALA A 57 26.53 -1.32 -7.90
N SER A 58 26.64 -2.37 -7.08
CA SER A 58 27.94 -2.97 -6.73
C SER A 58 28.69 -3.56 -7.94
N ARG A 59 27.97 -3.92 -9.01
CA ARG A 59 28.56 -4.43 -10.27
C ARG A 59 29.10 -3.34 -11.20
N HIS A 60 28.56 -2.13 -11.12
CA HIS A 60 28.88 -1.05 -12.07
C HIS A 60 29.73 0.07 -11.48
N SER A 61 30.04 0.02 -10.18
CA SER A 61 30.87 1.00 -9.43
C SER A 61 30.41 2.46 -9.55
N ASP A 62 29.22 2.71 -10.09
CA ASP A 62 28.65 4.05 -10.23
C ASP A 62 27.67 4.33 -9.08
N MET A 63 28.18 5.03 -8.07
CA MET A 63 27.43 5.44 -6.89
C MET A 63 26.28 6.40 -7.22
N SER A 64 26.47 7.28 -8.21
CA SER A 64 25.43 8.26 -8.57
C SER A 64 24.23 7.54 -9.18
N ALA A 65 24.48 6.60 -10.09
CA ALA A 65 23.45 5.76 -10.67
C ALA A 65 22.73 4.91 -9.61
N ALA A 66 23.45 4.41 -8.60
CA ALA A 66 22.89 3.65 -7.49
C ALA A 66 21.88 4.48 -6.66
N LEU A 67 22.28 5.68 -6.25
CA LEU A 67 21.45 6.59 -5.47
C LEU A 67 20.20 7.03 -6.25
N GLN A 68 20.35 7.38 -7.53
CA GLN A 68 19.21 7.71 -8.40
C GLN A 68 18.22 6.55 -8.52
N LYS A 69 18.73 5.31 -8.63
CA LYS A 69 17.88 4.12 -8.73
C LYS A 69 17.14 3.83 -7.42
N VAL A 70 17.81 4.01 -6.27
CA VAL A 70 17.18 3.92 -4.96
C VAL A 70 16.06 4.94 -4.84
N GLU A 71 16.32 6.20 -5.20
CA GLU A 71 15.32 7.27 -5.19
C GLU A 71 14.12 6.95 -6.09
N ALA A 72 14.35 6.52 -7.34
CA ALA A 72 13.29 6.16 -8.28
C ALA A 72 12.40 5.03 -7.74
N VAL A 73 13.01 3.98 -7.18
CA VAL A 73 12.29 2.85 -6.57
C VAL A 73 11.51 3.29 -5.33
N THR A 74 12.04 4.22 -4.55
CA THR A 74 11.36 4.79 -3.39
C THR A 74 10.13 5.59 -3.79
N GLU A 75 10.23 6.48 -4.79
CA GLU A 75 9.08 7.27 -5.25
C GLU A 75 8.00 6.38 -5.88
N GLU A 76 8.38 5.39 -6.68
CA GLU A 76 7.43 4.41 -7.23
C GLU A 76 6.71 3.63 -6.11
N ALA A 77 7.43 3.23 -5.05
CA ALA A 77 6.81 2.57 -3.91
C ALA A 77 5.81 3.49 -3.20
N LYS A 78 6.12 4.78 -3.01
CA LYS A 78 5.20 5.75 -2.39
C LYS A 78 3.94 5.94 -3.22
N GLU A 79 4.07 6.06 -4.53
CA GLU A 79 2.94 6.20 -5.46
C GLU A 79 2.03 4.98 -5.39
N ARG A 80 2.59 3.76 -5.38
CA ARG A 80 1.80 2.54 -5.19
C ARG A 80 1.07 2.52 -3.85
N LEU A 81 1.73 2.92 -2.75
CA LEU A 81 1.09 3.01 -1.44
C LEU A 81 -0.08 4.01 -1.43
N GLU A 82 0.06 5.15 -2.09
CA GLU A 82 -1.03 6.12 -2.27
C GLU A 82 -2.18 5.53 -3.07
N GLY A 83 -1.90 4.91 -4.22
CA GLY A 83 -2.92 4.26 -5.04
C GLY A 83 -3.70 3.18 -4.29
N ARG A 84 -3.02 2.41 -3.43
CA ARG A 84 -3.68 1.42 -2.54
C ARG A 84 -4.57 2.08 -1.49
N ALA A 85 -4.12 3.19 -0.91
CA ALA A 85 -4.90 3.92 0.06
C ALA A 85 -6.15 4.53 -0.60
N ASP A 86 -6.01 5.14 -1.76
CA ASP A 86 -7.13 5.72 -2.51
C ASP A 86 -8.15 4.65 -2.92
N ALA A 87 -7.68 3.48 -3.39
CA ALA A 87 -8.56 2.34 -3.66
C ALA A 87 -9.32 1.89 -2.41
N ALA A 88 -8.65 1.83 -1.24
CA ALA A 88 -9.29 1.45 0.01
C ALA A 88 -10.27 2.52 0.53
N LEU A 89 -9.99 3.80 0.30
CA LEU A 89 -10.87 4.91 0.66
C LEU A 89 -12.12 4.93 -0.22
N ASN A 90 -11.95 4.78 -1.54
CA ASN A 90 -13.07 4.65 -2.47
C ASN A 90 -13.96 3.46 -2.11
N ALA A 91 -13.35 2.29 -1.85
CA ALA A 91 -14.09 1.11 -1.42
C ALA A 91 -14.83 1.33 -0.09
N LEU A 92 -14.29 2.14 0.83
CA LEU A 92 -14.93 2.50 2.10
C LEU A 92 -16.13 3.43 1.89
N ASP A 93 -16.02 4.36 0.93
CA ASP A 93 -17.10 5.29 0.58
C ASP A 93 -18.28 4.57 -0.08
N ASP A 94 -18.02 3.45 -0.77
CA ASP A 94 -19.05 2.57 -1.35
C ASP A 94 -19.74 1.65 -0.31
N VAL A 95 -19.35 1.69 0.97
CA VAL A 95 -19.99 0.86 2.02
C VAL A 95 -21.28 1.51 2.52
N ASP A 96 -22.41 0.98 2.04
CA ASP A 96 -23.74 1.36 2.52
C ASP A 96 -23.98 1.03 4.01
N GLY A 97 -24.76 1.88 4.68
CA GLY A 97 -25.23 1.63 6.05
C GLY A 97 -24.18 1.85 7.15
N LEU A 98 -23.03 2.44 6.82
CA LEU A 98 -22.00 2.72 7.81
C LEU A 98 -22.33 3.95 8.66
N ALA A 99 -22.32 3.80 9.99
CA ALA A 99 -22.43 4.94 10.89
C ALA A 99 -21.29 5.95 10.62
N LEU A 100 -21.61 7.25 10.53
CA LEU A 100 -20.64 8.32 10.21
C LEU A 100 -19.40 8.30 11.11
N ARG A 101 -19.57 7.97 12.40
CA ARG A 101 -18.45 7.83 13.35
C ARG A 101 -17.51 6.69 12.96
N THR A 102 -18.06 5.55 12.55
CA THR A 102 -17.28 4.39 12.10
C THR A 102 -16.56 4.72 10.81
N HIS A 103 -17.24 5.34 9.85
CA HIS A 103 -16.65 5.80 8.58
C HIS A 103 -15.42 6.68 8.83
N ARG A 104 -15.58 7.77 9.61
CA ARG A 104 -14.47 8.68 9.98
C ARG A 104 -13.32 7.95 10.67
N ASN A 105 -13.62 7.00 11.55
CA ASN A 105 -12.61 6.21 12.23
C ASN A 105 -11.84 5.30 11.26
N ARG A 106 -12.51 4.66 10.29
CA ARG A 106 -11.84 3.84 9.26
C ARG A 106 -10.99 4.68 8.35
N TYR A 107 -11.53 5.81 7.90
CA TYR A 107 -10.83 6.78 7.07
C TYR A 107 -9.53 7.25 7.74
N LYS A 108 -9.60 7.63 9.02
CA LYS A 108 -8.42 8.02 9.82
C LYS A 108 -7.42 6.88 9.94
N ARG A 109 -7.86 5.64 10.17
CA ARG A 109 -6.98 4.47 10.26
C ARG A 109 -6.24 4.20 8.95
N ILE A 110 -6.92 4.24 7.81
CA ILE A 110 -6.30 4.05 6.49
C ILE A 110 -5.23 5.12 6.27
N ARG A 111 -5.56 6.41 6.47
CA ARG A 111 -4.59 7.51 6.34
C ARG A 111 -3.43 7.40 7.32
N GLN A 112 -3.67 6.98 8.56
CA GLN A 112 -2.60 6.78 9.53
C GLN A 112 -1.64 5.68 9.07
N ARG A 113 -2.18 4.53 8.64
CA ARG A 113 -1.38 3.40 8.12
C ARG A 113 -0.59 3.76 6.87
N LEU A 114 -1.15 4.58 5.98
CA LEU A 114 -0.42 5.12 4.83
C LEU A 114 0.80 5.95 5.28
N ARG A 115 0.62 6.84 6.26
CA ARG A 115 1.73 7.65 6.79
C ARG A 115 2.82 6.78 7.40
N GLU A 116 2.44 5.82 8.24
CA GLU A 116 3.37 4.85 8.85
C GLU A 116 4.15 4.08 7.76
N ALA A 117 3.47 3.60 6.71
CA ALA A 117 4.12 2.87 5.62
C ALA A 117 5.11 3.75 4.83
N LYS A 118 4.75 5.01 4.54
CA LYS A 118 5.64 5.96 3.88
C LYS A 118 6.86 6.31 4.73
N GLU A 119 6.68 6.43 6.04
CA GLU A 119 7.77 6.66 6.98
C GLU A 119 8.77 5.50 6.96
N ILE A 120 8.29 4.25 7.05
CA ILE A 120 9.13 3.05 6.93
C ILE A 120 9.89 3.01 5.60
N VAL A 121 9.23 3.35 4.48
CA VAL A 121 9.88 3.40 3.16
C VAL A 121 10.98 4.46 3.11
N ASN A 122 10.76 5.63 3.72
CA ASN A 122 11.76 6.70 3.83
C ASN A 122 12.93 6.32 4.74
N GLU A 123 12.68 5.66 5.88
CA GLU A 123 13.73 5.16 6.77
C GLU A 123 14.61 4.15 6.03
N LEU A 124 14.00 3.15 5.39
CA LEU A 124 14.73 2.18 4.58
C LEU A 124 15.52 2.82 3.44
N ARG A 125 15.00 3.88 2.81
CA ARG A 125 15.75 4.67 1.82
C ARG A 125 17.00 5.28 2.45
N ARG A 126 16.85 5.97 3.59
CA ARG A 126 17.97 6.63 4.28
C ARG A 126 19.04 5.63 4.72
N ASP A 127 18.63 4.50 5.30
CA ASP A 127 19.55 3.44 5.69
C ASP A 127 20.33 2.90 4.48
N THR A 128 19.62 2.67 3.37
CA THR A 128 20.23 2.20 2.12
C THR A 128 21.21 3.22 1.53
N GLU A 129 20.85 4.50 1.52
CA GLU A 129 21.75 5.55 1.05
C GLU A 129 22.96 5.72 1.96
N ALA A 130 22.83 5.51 3.27
CA ALA A 130 23.93 5.55 4.22
C ALA A 130 24.91 4.39 3.99
N GLU A 131 24.40 3.17 3.85
CA GLU A 131 25.19 1.97 3.54
C GLU A 131 25.96 2.15 2.23
N LEU A 132 25.30 2.66 1.19
CA LEU A 132 25.95 3.00 -0.08
C LEU A 132 27.09 4.02 0.12
N ARG A 133 26.85 5.11 0.83
CA ARG A 133 27.89 6.14 1.06
C ARG A 133 29.07 5.59 1.87
N GLU A 134 28.83 4.69 2.83
CA GLU A 134 29.88 4.02 3.60
C GLU A 134 30.72 3.08 2.71
N ASP A 135 30.08 2.27 1.86
CA ASP A 135 30.77 1.40 0.91
C ASP A 135 31.66 2.18 -0.07
N ALA A 136 31.22 3.37 -0.51
CA ALA A 136 32.03 4.26 -1.35
C ALA A 136 33.19 4.95 -0.61
N ALA A 137 33.09 5.14 0.71
CA ALA A 137 34.18 5.70 1.51
C ALA A 137 35.34 4.69 1.69
N GLY A 138 35.10 3.40 1.41
CA GLY A 138 36.06 2.31 1.60
C GLY A 138 36.23 1.96 3.08
N PRO A 139 36.76 0.77 3.41
CA PRO A 139 37.06 0.45 4.80
C PRO A 139 38.08 1.47 5.30
N THR A 140 37.74 2.22 6.36
CA THR A 140 38.73 2.91 7.18
C THR A 140 39.66 1.83 7.72
N ARG A 141 40.74 1.56 7.00
CA ARG A 141 41.85 0.76 7.50
C ARG A 141 42.44 1.50 8.68
N ASN A 142 41.92 1.18 9.87
CA ASN A 142 42.72 1.24 11.09
C ASN A 142 43.76 0.13 10.95
N GLU A 143 44.84 0.42 10.23
CA GLU A 143 46.10 -0.28 10.45
C GLU A 143 46.68 0.20 11.80
N PRO A 144 47.30 -0.71 12.56
CA PRO A 144 47.42 -0.69 14.03
C PRO A 144 48.20 0.48 14.63
#